data_AF-A0A7W7CYE9-F1
#
_entry.id   AF-A0A7W7CYE9-F1
#
_cell.length_a   1.000
_cell.length_b   1.000
_cell.length_c   1.000
_cell.angle_alpha   90.00
_cell.angle_beta   90.00
_cell.angle_gamma   90.00
#
_symmetry.space_group_name_H-M   'P 1'
#
loop_
_entity.id
_entity.type
_entity.pdbx_description
1 polymer ?
#
loop_
_entity_poly.entity_id
_entity_poly.type
_entity_poly.pdbx_seq_one_letter_code
_entity_poly.pdbx_strand_id
1 'polypeptide(L)'
;MRTSNITLPSRWRAAYKAALELLESDKPYNDPQDARARARVQRMRTDTRRWIREQKMMAAAGLLSPVQTLFIAHIPDNWREIDLRRRSLRQ
;
A
#
# COMPACT_ATOMS: atom_id res chain seq x y z
N MET A 1 -21.72 -22.34 -14.93
CA MET A 1 -20.85 -21.16 -14.78
C MET A 1 -20.48 -21.00 -13.31
N ARG A 2 -19.24 -21.32 -12.92
CA ARG A 2 -18.73 -20.97 -11.58
C ARG A 2 -18.48 -19.48 -11.58
N THR A 3 -19.36 -18.71 -10.95
CA THR A 3 -19.07 -17.34 -10.51
C THR A 3 -18.02 -17.44 -9.40
N SER A 4 -16.75 -17.64 -9.78
CA SER A 4 -15.64 -17.51 -8.86
C SER A 4 -15.73 -16.10 -8.29
N ASN A 5 -16.13 -15.99 -7.02
CA ASN A 5 -16.22 -14.74 -6.28
C ASN A 5 -14.95 -13.93 -6.55
N ILE A 6 -15.05 -12.88 -7.38
CA ILE A 6 -13.92 -12.05 -7.84
C ILE A 6 -13.53 -11.06 -6.74
N THR A 7 -13.61 -11.50 -5.48
CA THR A 7 -13.42 -10.65 -4.31
C THR A 7 -12.07 -10.97 -3.69
N LEU A 8 -11.22 -9.95 -3.59
CA LEU A 8 -9.96 -10.07 -2.86
C LEU A 8 -10.23 -10.51 -1.41
N PRO A 9 -9.40 -11.43 -0.87
CA PRO A 9 -9.43 -11.76 0.55
C PRO A 9 -9.40 -10.49 1.39
N SER A 10 -10.12 -10.45 2.51
CA SER A 10 -10.25 -9.24 3.35
C SER A 10 -8.90 -8.66 3.78
N ARG A 11 -7.91 -9.54 4.06
CA ARG A 11 -6.53 -9.14 4.36
C ARG A 11 -5.85 -8.42 3.19
N TRP A 12 -6.09 -8.87 1.97
CA TRP A 12 -5.59 -8.24 0.74
C TRP A 12 -6.24 -6.87 0.51
N ARG A 13 -7.55 -6.76 0.73
CA ARG A 13 -8.27 -5.47 0.65
C ARG A 13 -7.74 -4.45 1.65
N ALA A 14 -7.47 -4.86 2.89
CA ALA A 14 -6.89 -3.98 3.91
C ALA A 14 -5.49 -3.50 3.52
N ALA A 15 -4.62 -4.40 3.05
CA ALA A 15 -3.28 -4.05 2.60
C ALA A 15 -3.29 -3.11 1.38
N TYR A 16 -4.17 -3.38 0.41
CA TYR A 16 -4.35 -2.52 -0.76
C TYR A 16 -4.86 -1.13 -0.37
N LYS A 17 -5.84 -1.03 0.53
CA LYS A 17 -6.29 0.26 1.05
C LYS A 17 -5.18 1.02 1.78
N ALA A 18 -4.41 0.34 2.64
CA ALA A 18 -3.27 0.96 3.31
C ALA A 18 -2.20 1.45 2.30
N ALA A 19 -2.00 0.72 1.19
CA ALA A 19 -1.12 1.12 0.10
C ALA A 19 -1.65 2.36 -0.64
N LEU A 20 -2.95 2.44 -0.93
CA LEU A 20 -3.53 3.64 -1.52
C LEU A 20 -3.48 4.82 -0.56
N GLU A 21 -3.83 4.62 0.71
CA GLU A 21 -3.74 5.66 1.75
C GLU A 21 -2.31 6.18 1.90
N LEU A 22 -1.29 5.32 1.78
CA LEU A 22 0.11 5.76 1.77
C LEU A 22 0.39 6.75 0.63
N LEU A 23 -0.24 6.56 -0.53
CA LEU A 23 -0.05 7.37 -1.74
C LEU A 23 -0.96 8.58 -1.83
N GLU A 24 -2.18 8.48 -1.31
CA GLU A 24 -3.22 9.51 -1.37
C GLU A 24 -3.19 10.44 -0.16
N SER A 25 -2.86 9.92 1.02
CA SER A 25 -3.09 10.64 2.27
C SER A 25 -2.03 11.69 2.51
N ASP A 26 -2.46 12.95 2.30
CA ASP A 26 -1.76 14.11 2.83
C ASP A 26 -1.86 14.24 4.36
N LYS A 27 -2.61 13.35 5.01
CA LYS A 27 -2.83 13.45 6.45
C LYS A 27 -1.57 12.99 7.19
N PRO A 28 -1.08 13.76 8.18
CA PRO A 28 -0.50 13.11 9.33
C PRO A 28 -1.66 12.36 9.97
N TYR A 29 -1.70 11.02 9.85
CA TYR A 29 -2.32 10.27 10.93
C TYR A 29 -1.41 10.53 12.11
N ASN A 30 -1.63 11.61 12.88
CA ASN A 30 -1.27 11.77 14.28
C ASN A 30 -1.46 13.21 14.74
N ASP A 31 -1.99 13.27 15.96
CA ASP A 31 -1.77 14.32 16.92
C ASP A 31 -0.24 14.53 17.09
N PRO A 32 0.31 15.72 16.82
CA PRO A 32 1.76 15.98 16.85
C PRO A 32 2.43 15.67 18.20
N GLN A 33 1.66 15.46 19.27
CA GLN A 33 2.18 15.25 20.62
C GLN A 33 2.43 13.76 20.99
N ASP A 34 1.87 12.77 20.27
CA ASP A 34 2.03 11.34 20.63
C ASP A 34 3.16 10.63 19.87
N ALA A 35 4.27 10.37 20.55
CA ALA A 35 5.42 9.64 20.01
C ALA A 35 5.13 8.16 19.66
N ARG A 36 4.25 7.48 20.42
CA ARG A 36 3.90 6.07 20.18
C ARG A 36 3.03 5.95 18.93
N ALA A 37 2.09 6.89 18.77
CA ALA A 37 1.28 6.96 17.57
C ALA A 37 2.17 7.20 16.33
N ARG A 38 3.20 8.06 16.42
CA ARG A 38 4.20 8.25 15.34
C ARG A 38 4.93 6.98 15.00
N ALA A 39 5.45 6.27 16.00
CA ALA A 39 6.18 5.02 15.78
C ALA A 39 5.29 3.95 15.11
N ARG A 40 4.02 3.81 15.52
CA ARG A 40 3.06 2.87 14.90
C ARG A 40 2.82 3.19 13.43
N VAL A 41 2.63 4.46 13.11
CA VAL A 41 2.41 4.91 11.72
C VAL A 41 3.65 4.66 10.86
N GLN A 42 4.85 4.96 11.36
CA GLN A 42 6.08 4.69 10.60
C GLN A 42 6.31 3.19 10.36
N ARG A 43 6.00 2.33 11.34
CA ARG A 43 6.01 0.87 11.16
C ARG A 43 5.02 0.44 10.08
N MET A 44 3.76 0.89 10.19
CA MET A 44 2.72 0.57 9.21
C MET A 44 3.13 1.01 7.79
N ARG A 45 3.67 2.22 7.61
CA ARG A 45 4.19 2.67 6.32
C ARG A 45 5.31 1.78 5.81
N THR A 46 6.26 1.40 6.67
CA THR A 46 7.38 0.53 6.30
C THR A 46 6.90 -0.84 5.83
N ASP A 47 5.93 -1.42 6.56
CA ASP A 47 5.32 -2.69 6.21
C ASP A 47 4.54 -2.60 4.90
N THR A 48 3.77 -1.52 4.69
CA THR A 48 3.07 -1.27 3.43
C THR A 48 4.03 -1.12 2.26
N ARG A 49 5.13 -0.37 2.40
CA ARG A 49 6.16 -0.24 1.34
C ARG A 49 6.78 -1.59 0.99
N ARG A 50 7.09 -2.41 2.00
CA ARG A 50 7.61 -3.77 1.80
C ARG A 50 6.60 -4.61 1.05
N TRP A 51 5.35 -4.59 1.49
CA TRP A 51 4.25 -5.31 0.85
C TRP A 51 4.10 -4.91 -0.63
N ILE A 52 4.06 -3.62 -0.97
CA ILE A 52 3.95 -3.16 -2.37
C ILE A 52 5.08 -3.75 -3.22
N ARG A 53 6.32 -3.70 -2.74
CA ARG A 53 7.49 -4.24 -3.46
C ARG A 53 7.34 -5.75 -3.69
N GLU A 54 7.01 -6.50 -2.63
CA GLU A 54 6.82 -7.94 -2.71
C GLU A 54 5.70 -8.31 -3.69
N GLN A 55 4.57 -7.60 -3.65
CA GLN A 55 3.47 -7.86 -4.57
C GLN A 55 3.81 -7.52 -6.03
N LYS A 56 4.53 -6.44 -6.29
CA LYS A 56 5.01 -6.10 -7.64
C LYS A 56 5.97 -7.16 -8.19
N MET A 57 6.88 -7.67 -7.36
CA MET A 57 7.77 -8.77 -7.75
C MET A 57 6.98 -10.07 -8.01
N MET A 58 6.04 -10.43 -7.14
CA MET A 58 5.18 -11.60 -7.34
C MET A 58 4.30 -11.49 -8.59
N ALA A 59 3.79 -10.29 -8.89
CA ALA A 59 3.03 -10.02 -10.11
C ALA A 59 3.90 -10.24 -11.37
N ALA A 60 5.11 -9.69 -11.38
CA ALA A 60 6.06 -9.87 -12.49
C ALA A 60 6.49 -11.34 -12.67
N ALA A 61 6.57 -12.10 -11.58
CA ALA A 61 6.86 -13.53 -11.59
C ALA A 61 5.64 -14.42 -11.95
N GLY A 62 4.46 -13.85 -12.19
CA GLY A 62 3.24 -14.61 -12.49
C GLY A 62 2.68 -15.42 -11.31
N LEU A 63 3.05 -15.07 -10.07
CA LEU A 63 2.68 -15.79 -8.85
C LEU A 63 1.36 -15.29 -8.22
N LEU A 64 0.82 -14.19 -8.75
CA LEU A 64 -0.44 -13.61 -8.28
C LEU A 64 -1.61 -14.07 -9.15
N SER A 65 -2.79 -14.20 -8.55
CA SER A 65 -4.01 -14.41 -9.32
C SER A 65 -4.29 -13.23 -10.26
N PRO A 66 -5.08 -13.39 -11.32
CA PRO A 66 -5.43 -12.29 -12.23
C PRO A 66 -6.04 -11.10 -11.49
N VAL A 67 -6.90 -11.36 -10.49
CA VAL A 67 -7.50 -10.32 -9.65
C VAL A 67 -6.42 -9.58 -8.87
N GLN A 68 -5.55 -10.30 -8.16
CA GLN A 68 -4.46 -9.67 -7.40
C GLN A 68 -3.53 -8.84 -8.30
N THR A 69 -3.21 -9.34 -9.48
CA THR A 69 -2.38 -8.63 -10.47
C THR A 69 -3.03 -7.32 -10.92
N LEU A 70 -4.33 -7.32 -11.23
CA LEU A 70 -5.07 -6.11 -11.59
C LEU A 70 -5.01 -5.05 -10.49
N PHE A 71 -5.20 -5.46 -9.23
CA PHE A 71 -5.12 -4.53 -8.10
C PHE A 71 -3.72 -3.96 -7.90
N ILE A 72 -2.66 -4.77 -8.06
CA ILE A 72 -1.28 -4.28 -7.95
C ILE A 72 -0.91 -3.39 -9.12
N ALA A 73 -1.48 -3.59 -10.30
CA ALA A 73 -1.29 -2.72 -11.46
C ALA A 73 -1.81 -1.28 -11.21
N HIS A 74 -2.84 -1.09 -10.38
CA HIS A 74 -3.31 0.25 -10.01
C HIS A 74 -2.32 1.03 -9.12
N ILE A 75 -1.39 0.34 -8.47
CA ILE A 75 -0.31 1.01 -7.74
C ILE A 75 0.71 1.48 -8.77
N PRO A 76 1.00 2.78 -8.89
CA PRO A 76 1.91 3.28 -9.92
C PRO A 76 3.34 2.81 -9.65
N ASP A 77 4.14 2.57 -10.68
CA ASP A 77 5.51 2.04 -10.50
C ASP A 77 6.45 3.05 -9.83
N ASN A 78 6.18 4.35 -10.00
CA ASN A 78 6.88 5.44 -9.32
C ASN A 78 6.33 5.73 -7.91
N TRP A 79 5.58 4.81 -7.29
CA TRP A 79 5.00 4.97 -5.95
C TRP A 79 6.03 5.41 -4.90
N ARG A 80 7.30 4.99 -5.04
CA ARG A 80 8.39 5.39 -4.14
C ARG A 80 8.72 6.87 -4.25
N GLU A 81 8.73 7.41 -5.47
CA GLU A 81 8.99 8.83 -5.72
C GLU A 81 7.82 9.68 -5.24
N ILE A 82 6.59 9.21 -5.45
CA ILE A 82 5.37 9.86 -4.94
C ILE A 82 5.43 9.96 -3.41
N ASP A 83 5.78 8.85 -2.73
CA ASP A 83 5.93 8.81 -1.27
C ASP A 83 7.07 9.72 -0.77
N LEU A 84 8.22 9.74 -1.47
CA LEU A 84 9.36 10.59 -1.11
C LEU A 84 9.05 12.08 -1.32
N ARG A 85 8.47 12.45 -2.46
CA ARG A 85 8.08 13.84 -2.79
C ARG A 85 7.11 14.38 -1.75
N ARG A 86 6.11 13.59 -1.36
CA ARG A 86 5.17 13.98 -0.29
C ARG A 86 5.84 14.12 1.07
N ARG A 87 6.91 13.36 1.34
CA ARG A 87 7.70 13.51 2.58
C ARG A 87 8.50 14.81 2.59
N SER A 88 9.06 15.20 1.44
CA SER A 88 9.84 16.44 1.31
C SER A 88 8.99 17.71 1.38
N LEU A 89 7.73 17.66 0.93
CA LEU A 89 6.81 18.80 1.01
C LEU A 89 6.30 19.09 2.44
N ARG A 90 6.70 18.30 3.45
CA ARG A 90 6.26 18.45 4.85
C ARG A 90 7.40 18.64 5.85
N GLN A 91 8.65 18.69 5.38
CA GLN A 91 9.77 19.20 6.18
C GLN A 91 9.87 20.71 5.98
#